data_AF-A0A924NCZ8-F1
#
_entry.id   AF-A0A924NCZ8-F1
#
_cell.length_a   1.000
_cell.length_b   1.000
_cell.length_c   1.000
_cell.angle_alpha   90.00
_cell.angle_beta   90.00
_cell.angle_gamma   90.00
#
_symmetry.space_group_name_H-M   'P 1'
#
loop_
_entity.id
_entity.type
_entity.pdbx_description
1 polymer ?
#
loop_
_entity_poly.entity_id
_entity_poly.type
_entity_poly.pdbx_seq_one_letter_code
_entity_poly.pdbx_strand_id
1 'polypeptide(L)' 'MPLSSRHDNPVLDQIARDTFALFPHCHRCGLRIEQFEDADVRVHVQRVVHRLACPATPTIERLLPPERDPRP' A
#
# COMPACT_ATOMS: atom_id res chain seq x y z
N MET A 1 0.08 4.67 -22.61
CA MET A 1 0.23 3.23 -22.92
C MET A 1 0.04 2.45 -21.62
N PRO A 2 -1.00 1.60 -21.49
CA PRO A 2 -1.16 0.77 -20.31
C PRO A 2 -0.12 -0.35 -20.36
N LEU A 3 0.56 -0.60 -19.24
CA LEU A 3 1.58 -1.64 -19.08
C LEU A 3 0.95 -3.04 -19.02
N SER A 4 0.13 -3.40 -20.00
CA SER A 4 -0.67 -4.65 -20.01
C SER A 4 0.13 -5.91 -20.37
N SER A 5 1.43 -5.82 -20.65
CA SER A 5 2.25 -6.97 -21.10
C SER A 5 3.02 -7.72 -19.99
N ARG A 6 2.56 -7.69 -18.73
CA ARG A 6 3.28 -8.33 -17.61
C ARG A 6 2.80 -9.73 -17.19
N HIS A 7 1.81 -10.33 -17.86
CA HIS A 7 1.08 -11.49 -17.33
C HIS A 7 1.43 -12.87 -17.94
N ASP A 8 2.35 -13.00 -18.89
CA ASP A 8 2.58 -14.30 -19.57
C ASP A 8 3.69 -15.18 -18.96
N ASN A 9 4.38 -14.73 -17.91
CA ASN A 9 5.38 -15.57 -17.24
C ASN A 9 4.85 -16.09 -15.89
N PRO A 10 4.50 -17.39 -15.79
CA PRO A 10 3.93 -17.96 -14.56
C PRO A 10 4.88 -17.85 -13.36
N VAL A 11 6.19 -17.79 -13.60
CA VAL A 11 7.19 -17.61 -12.53
C VAL A 11 7.10 -16.20 -11.93
N LEU A 12 6.88 -15.18 -12.77
CA LEU A 12 6.75 -13.80 -12.29
C LEU A 12 5.45 -13.60 -11.51
N ASP A 13 4.36 -14.26 -11.92
CA ASP A 13 3.09 -14.23 -11.18
C ASP A 13 3.25 -14.86 -9.79
N GLN A 14 3.92 -16.02 -9.70
CA GLN A 14 4.19 -16.66 -8.42
C GLN A 14 5.05 -15.77 -7.51
N ILE A 15 6.14 -15.19 -8.02
CA ILE A 15 7.00 -14.30 -7.23
C ILE A 15 6.23 -13.05 -6.77
N ALA A 16 5.35 -12.51 -7.62
CA ALA A 16 4.50 -11.38 -7.25
C ALA A 16 3.54 -11.74 -6.12
N ARG A 17 2.91 -12.94 -6.17
CA ARG A 17 2.06 -13.46 -5.10
C ARG A 17 2.84 -13.69 -3.80
N ASP A 18 4.04 -14.27 -3.88
CA ASP A 18 4.90 -14.48 -2.72
C ASP A 18 5.31 -13.15 -2.08
N THR A 19 5.67 -12.17 -2.91
CA THR A 19 6.00 -10.81 -2.45
C THR A 19 4.80 -10.16 -1.76
N PHE A 20 3.60 -10.30 -2.32
CA PHE A 20 2.37 -9.78 -1.73
C PHE A 20 2.03 -10.46 -0.39
N ALA A 21 2.21 -11.79 -0.31
CA ALA A 21 1.98 -12.55 0.92
C ALA A 21 2.92 -12.10 2.06
N LEU A 22 4.16 -11.74 1.73
CA LEU A 22 5.13 -11.21 2.69
C LEU A 22 4.88 -9.74 3.03
N PHE A 23 4.42 -8.95 2.06
CA PHE A 23 4.24 -7.50 2.19
C PHE A 23 2.84 -7.06 1.74
N PRO A 24 1.78 -7.38 2.50
CA PRO A 24 0.40 -7.07 2.11
C PRO A 24 0.04 -5.59 2.34
N HIS A 25 1.02 -4.72 2.62
CA HIS A 25 0.79 -3.32 2.92
C HIS A 25 1.24 -2.45 1.76
N CYS A 26 0.39 -1.48 1.41
CA CYS A 26 0.72 -0.48 0.42
C CYS A 26 1.86 0.41 0.92
N HIS A 27 2.98 0.45 0.18
CA HIS A 27 4.13 1.30 0.52
C HIS A 27 3.81 2.81 0.43
N ARG A 28 2.69 3.21 -0.18
CA ARG A 28 2.29 4.62 -0.35
C ARG A 28 1.46 5.16 0.82
N CYS A 29 0.48 4.40 1.29
CA CYS A 29 -0.42 4.82 2.37
C CYS A 29 -0.26 4.01 3.67
N GLY A 30 0.54 2.93 3.67
CA GLY A 30 0.73 2.03 4.79
C GLY A 30 -0.44 1.09 5.08
N LEU A 31 -1.58 1.24 4.38
CA LEU A 31 -2.76 0.41 4.58
C LEU A 31 -2.58 -0.98 3.97
N ARG A 32 -3.18 -1.98 4.62
CA ARG A 32 -3.24 -3.34 4.10
C ARG A 32 -4.11 -3.39 2.84
N ILE A 33 -3.63 -4.08 1.82
CA ILE A 33 -4.38 -4.41 0.62
C ILE A 33 -4.99 -5.79 0.84
N GLU A 34 -6.31 -5.92 0.72
CA GLU A 34 -7.02 -7.16 1.02
C GLU A 34 -6.88 -8.22 -0.09
N GLN A 35 -6.81 -7.76 -1.35
CA GLN A 35 -6.82 -8.62 -2.52
C GLN A 35 -5.59 -8.38 -3.39
N PHE A 36 -5.02 -9.44 -3.95
CA PHE A 36 -3.89 -9.33 -4.86
C PHE A 36 -4.25 -8.58 -6.16
N GLU A 37 -5.50 -8.69 -6.63
CA GLU A 37 -5.93 -7.98 -7.85
C GLU A 37 -5.89 -6.45 -7.73
N ASP A 38 -6.01 -5.96 -6.49
CA ASP A 38 -5.93 -4.55 -6.12
C ASP A 38 -4.49 -4.06 -5.90
N ALA A 39 -3.50 -4.96 -5.99
CA ALA A 39 -2.10 -4.66 -5.78
C ALA A 39 -1.33 -4.51 -7.11
N ASP A 40 -0.56 -3.43 -7.26
CA ASP A 40 0.53 -3.33 -8.23
C ASP A 40 1.83 -3.77 -7.53
N VAL A 41 2.23 -5.01 -7.77
CA VAL A 41 3.46 -5.60 -7.22
C VAL A 41 4.63 -5.34 -8.17
N ARG A 42 5.61 -4.62 -7.65
CA ARG A 42 6.85 -4.31 -8.35
C ARG A 42 7.96 -5.22 -7.84
N VAL A 43 7.99 -6.44 -8.37
CA VAL A 43 8.93 -7.52 -7.96
C VAL A 43 10.39 -7.05 -7.94
N HIS A 44 10.85 -6.30 -8.95
CA HIS A 44 12.23 -5.82 -9.03
C HIS A 44 12.68 -4.96 -7.85
N VAL A 45 11.74 -4.24 -7.22
CA VAL A 45 12.02 -3.35 -6.07
C VAL A 45 11.34 -3.84 -4.81
N GLN A 46 10.75 -5.05 -4.84
CA GLN A 46 10.00 -5.66 -3.73
C GLN A 46 8.99 -4.69 -3.09
N ARG A 47 8.29 -3.91 -3.92
CA ARG A 47 7.28 -2.95 -3.44
C ARG A 47 5.89 -3.36 -3.87
N VAL A 48 4.94 -3.20 -2.95
CA VAL A 48 3.51 -3.40 -3.17
C VAL A 48 2.80 -2.06 -3.02
N VAL A 49 1.99 -1.67 -4.00
CA VAL A 49 1.17 -0.46 -3.95
C VAL A 49 -0.25 -0.75 -4.40
N HIS A 50 -1.22 0.12 -4.09
CA HIS A 50 -2.56 0.00 -4.67
C HIS A 50 -2.46 0.19 -6.18
N ARG A 51 -3.12 -0.68 -6.94
CA ARG A 51 -3.26 -0.58 -8.40
C ARG A 51 -4.04 0.67 -8.80
N LEU A 52 -5.01 1.04 -7.96
CA LEU A 52 -5.80 2.27 -8.06
C LEU A 52 -5.27 3.34 -7.08
N ALA A 53 -6.05 4.42 -6.90
CA ALA A 53 -5.77 5.40 -5.86
C ALA A 53 -5.80 4.74 -4.48
N CYS A 54 -4.90 5.17 -3.59
CA CYS A 54 -4.95 4.72 -2.21
C CYS A 54 -6.27 5.15 -1.57
N PRO A 55 -6.88 4.29 -0.74
CA PRO A 55 -8.06 4.69 0.03
C PRO A 55 -7.68 5.89 0.90
N ALA A 56 -8.63 6.80 1.10
CA ALA A 56 -8.44 7.95 1.97
C ALA A 56 -8.00 7.44 3.34
N THR A 57 -6.75 7.72 3.71
CA THR A 57 -6.26 7.43 5.06
C THR A 57 -7.16 8.15 6.04
N PRO A 58 -7.63 7.49 7.12
CA PRO A 58 -8.30 8.21 8.19
C PRO A 58 -7.29 9.25 8.69
N THR A 59 -7.59 10.52 8.46
CA THR A 59 -6.86 11.62 9.07
C THR A 59 -6.94 11.37 10.56
N ILE A 60 -5.85 10.90 11.16
CA ILE A 60 -5.72 10.95 12.61
C ILE A 60 -5.64 12.45 12.90
N GLU A 61 -6.78 13.05 13.23
CA GLU A 61 -6.82 14.36 13.83
C GLU A 61 -5.84 14.30 14.99
N ARG A 62 -4.72 15.01 14.84
CA ARG A 62 -3.80 15.26 15.95
C ARG A 62 -4.66 15.89 17.03
N LEU A 63 -5.04 15.10 18.03
CA LEU A 63 -5.53 15.60 19.32
C LEU A 63 -4.40 16.48 19.84
N LEU A 64 -4.51 17.79 19.61
CA LEU A 64 -3.66 18.75 20.29
C LEU A 64 -3.87 18.51 21.78
N PRO A 65 -2.79 18.35 22.58
CA PRO A 65 -2.95 18.33 24.02
C PRO A 65 -3.67 19.63 24.43
N PRO A 66 -4.62 19.58 25.36
CA PRO A 66 -5.31 20.78 25.81
C PRO A 66 -4.28 21.79 26.29
N GLU A 67 -4.41 23.03 25.81
CA GLU A 67 -3.54 24.14 26.21
C GLU A 67 -3.54 24.20 27.74
N ARG A 68 -2.36 24.03 28.35
CA ARG A 68 -2.21 24.16 29.80
C ARG A 68 -2.55 25.59 30.17
N ASP A 69 -3.68 25.73 30.86
CA ASP A 69 -4.20 26.97 31.44
C ASP A 69 -3.06 27.75 32.14
N PRO A 70 -2.73 28.98 31.68
CA PRO A 70 -1.76 29.81 32.36
C PRO A 70 -2.47 30.44 33.56
N ARG A 71 -2.49 29.74 34.70
CA ARG A 71 -2.94 30.34 35.96
C ARG A 71 -1.87 31.28 36.54
N PRO A 72 -2.34 32.32 37.25
CA PRO A 72 -1.76 33.67 37.29
C PRO A 72 -0.54 33.83 38.20
#